data_AF-Q7YW70-F1
#
_entry.id   AF-Q7YW70-F1
#
_cell.length_a   1.000
_cell.length_b   1.000
_cell.length_c   1.000
_cell.angle_alpha   90.00
_cell.angle_beta   90.00
_cell.angle_gamma   90.00
#
_symmetry.space_group_name_H-M   'P 1'
#
loop_
_entity.id
_entity.type
_entity.pdbx_description
1 polymer ?
#
loop_
_entity_poly.entity_id
_entity_poly.type
_entity_poly.pdbx_seq_one_letter_code
_entity_poly.pdbx_strand_id
1 'polypeptide(L)'
;MLFKLFTIPFRCPLFFSKHPKQFPPSKKQSELPYCCQTEPLIPEHVSTKCKEREAANHNPGTELFEVCYQQCIYEELEAVDGLEIRVEKLYALAEGFPADYRHAVHLAIDECVKRLRKTRHMFEQMNAQCSLFGFAVDRCVRLLIYENCPTARWSASVACTKSRQGVPFC
;
A
#
# COMPACT_ATOMS: atom_id res chain seq x y z
N MET A 1 -9.41 8.75 -34.64
CA MET A 1 -9.07 7.68 -33.68
C MET A 1 -9.85 7.94 -32.40
N LEU A 2 -10.79 7.05 -32.08
CA LEU A 2 -11.84 7.22 -31.08
C LEU A 2 -11.29 7.17 -29.64
N PHE A 3 -11.60 8.19 -28.85
CA PHE A 3 -11.66 8.12 -27.39
C PHE A 3 -12.87 7.25 -26.99
N LYS A 4 -12.65 6.15 -26.27
CA LYS A 4 -13.70 5.45 -25.52
C LYS A 4 -13.56 5.80 -24.04
N LEU A 5 -14.52 6.58 -23.55
CA LEU A 5 -14.84 6.68 -22.13
C LEU A 5 -15.24 5.28 -21.62
N PHE A 6 -14.55 4.77 -20.60
CA PHE A 6 -15.06 3.68 -19.78
C PHE A 6 -15.98 4.27 -18.72
N THR A 7 -17.26 4.34 -19.02
CA THR A 7 -18.32 4.33 -18.01
C THR A 7 -18.50 2.88 -17.57
N ILE A 8 -18.12 2.56 -16.33
CA ILE A 8 -18.44 1.26 -15.71
C ILE A 8 -19.86 1.38 -15.17
N PRO A 9 -20.86 0.63 -15.68
CA PRO A 9 -22.16 0.59 -15.05
C PRO A 9 -22.08 -0.36 -13.85
N PHE A 10 -22.06 0.21 -12.64
CA PHE A 10 -22.45 -0.51 -11.43
C PHE A 10 -23.93 -0.88 -11.55
N ARG A 11 -24.22 -2.10 -12.01
CA ARG A 11 -25.53 -2.75 -11.84
C ARG A 11 -25.32 -4.17 -11.34
N CYS A 12 -25.43 -4.36 -10.03
CA CYS A 12 -25.75 -5.67 -9.47
C CYS A 12 -27.20 -6.02 -9.87
N PRO A 13 -27.48 -7.21 -10.43
CA PRO A 13 -28.84 -7.70 -10.51
C PRO A 13 -29.30 -8.17 -9.13
N LEU A 14 -30.38 -7.56 -8.64
CA LEU A 14 -31.16 -8.03 -7.49
C LEU A 14 -31.77 -9.40 -7.83
N PHE A 15 -31.17 -10.48 -7.33
CA PHE A 15 -31.83 -11.78 -7.32
C PHE A 15 -32.74 -11.87 -6.09
N PHE A 16 -34.05 -11.82 -6.32
CA PHE A 16 -35.09 -12.17 -5.37
C PHE A 16 -34.93 -13.65 -4.98
N SER A 17 -34.73 -13.95 -3.70
CA SER A 17 -35.04 -15.27 -3.15
C SER A 17 -35.68 -15.11 -1.78
N LYS A 18 -36.92 -15.58 -1.67
CA LYS A 18 -37.75 -15.60 -0.45
C LYS A 18 -37.27 -16.74 0.45
N HIS A 19 -36.80 -16.45 1.66
CA HIS A 19 -37.11 -17.15 2.93
C HIS A 19 -36.30 -16.54 4.10
N PRO A 20 -36.83 -16.56 5.35
CA PRO A 20 -36.42 -15.62 6.39
C PRO A 20 -35.30 -16.13 7.33
N LYS A 21 -34.31 -15.24 7.51
CA LYS A 21 -33.50 -14.94 8.71
C LYS A 21 -33.06 -16.07 9.65
N GLN A 22 -31.75 -16.33 9.65
CA GLN A 22 -30.96 -16.18 10.87
C GLN A 22 -29.50 -15.85 10.50
N PHE A 23 -29.12 -14.57 10.61
CA PHE A 23 -27.72 -14.14 10.55
C PHE A 23 -27.14 -14.24 11.98
N PRO A 24 -26.14 -15.09 12.25
CA PRO A 24 -25.30 -14.89 13.42
C PRO A 24 -24.31 -13.75 13.14
N PRO A 25 -24.00 -12.89 14.13
CA PRO A 25 -23.06 -11.80 13.94
C PRO A 25 -21.64 -12.38 14.01
N SER A 26 -20.92 -12.37 12.88
CA SER A 26 -19.46 -12.39 12.93
C SER A 26 -18.95 -11.37 11.93
N LYS A 27 -18.24 -10.34 12.41
CA LYS A 27 -17.35 -9.56 11.56
C LYS A 27 -16.27 -10.53 11.09
N LYS A 28 -16.50 -11.25 9.98
CA LYS A 28 -15.44 -11.97 9.30
C LYS A 28 -14.44 -10.91 8.86
N GLN A 29 -13.29 -10.84 9.52
CA GLN A 29 -12.17 -10.06 9.00
C GLN A 29 -11.90 -10.60 7.59
N SER A 30 -11.92 -9.70 6.61
CA SER A 30 -11.61 -10.05 5.23
C SER A 30 -10.17 -10.58 5.20
N GLU A 31 -9.97 -11.82 4.73
CA GLU A 31 -8.64 -12.41 4.60
C GLU A 31 -7.81 -11.77 3.48
N LEU A 32 -8.44 -10.91 2.66
CA LEU A 32 -7.85 -10.31 1.46
C LEU A 32 -6.52 -9.59 1.70
N PRO A 33 -6.34 -8.76 2.74
CA PRO A 33 -5.06 -8.11 2.99
C PRO A 33 -3.90 -9.09 3.25
N TYR A 34 -4.21 -10.35 3.59
CA TYR A 34 -3.24 -11.40 3.94
C TYR A 34 -3.05 -12.44 2.82
N CYS A 35 -3.58 -12.18 1.62
CA CYS A 35 -3.40 -13.08 0.49
C CYS A 35 -1.96 -13.17 -0.01
N CYS A 36 -1.14 -12.16 0.25
CA CYS A 36 0.27 -12.16 -0.08
C CYS A 36 1.11 -12.26 1.20
N GLN A 37 2.04 -13.21 1.25
CA GLN A 37 3.05 -13.27 2.30
C GLN A 37 4.15 -12.23 2.03
N THR A 38 4.02 -11.06 2.64
CA THR A 38 4.97 -9.95 2.53
C THR A 38 5.96 -9.92 3.67
N GLU A 39 7.20 -9.53 3.38
CA GLU A 39 8.19 -9.17 4.40
C GLU A 39 8.09 -7.67 4.73
N PRO A 40 8.41 -7.25 5.96
CA PRO A 40 8.54 -5.83 6.27
C PRO A 40 9.71 -5.21 5.49
N LEU A 41 9.43 -4.19 4.68
CA LEU A 41 10.45 -3.46 3.93
C LEU A 41 11.25 -2.49 4.81
N ILE A 42 10.60 -1.90 5.81
CA ILE A 42 11.20 -0.91 6.69
C ILE A 42 11.90 -1.63 7.86
N PRO A 43 13.20 -1.37 8.10
CA PRO A 43 13.90 -1.92 9.25
C PRO A 43 13.28 -1.49 10.58
N GLU A 44 13.19 -2.42 11.53
CA GLU A 44 12.54 -2.18 12.82
C GLU A 44 13.17 -1.01 13.60
N HIS A 45 14.51 -0.90 13.59
CA HIS A 45 15.20 0.18 14.31
C HIS A 45 14.83 1.58 13.79
N VAL A 46 14.61 1.73 12.48
CA VAL A 46 14.16 2.99 11.86
C VAL A 46 12.72 3.29 12.25
N SER A 47 11.85 2.28 12.13
CA SER A 47 10.45 2.35 12.57
C SER A 47 10.36 2.79 14.04
N THR A 48 11.09 2.15 14.94
CA THR A 48 11.08 2.50 16.38
C THR A 48 11.59 3.91 16.62
N LYS A 49 12.70 4.31 16.00
CA LYS A 49 13.26 5.67 16.11
C LYS A 49 12.23 6.74 15.70
N CYS A 50 11.61 6.58 14.54
CA CYS A 50 10.62 7.54 14.05
C CYS A 50 9.35 7.55 14.89
N LYS A 51 8.91 6.38 15.37
CA LYS A 51 7.75 6.27 16.23
C LYS A 51 7.96 7.03 17.54
N GLU A 52 9.13 6.89 18.17
CA GLU A 52 9.47 7.59 19.41
C GLU A 52 9.58 9.10 19.19
N ARG A 53 10.25 9.52 18.10
CA ARG A 53 10.39 10.93 17.72
C ARG A 53 9.03 11.60 17.55
N GLU A 54 8.14 11.00 16.77
CA GLU A 54 6.85 11.62 16.45
C GLU A 54 5.84 11.48 17.59
N ALA A 55 5.97 10.48 18.46
CA ALA A 55 5.13 10.35 19.65
C ALA A 55 5.40 11.46 20.70
N ALA A 56 6.56 12.11 20.64
CA ALA A 56 6.87 13.25 21.50
C ALA A 56 6.12 14.53 21.08
N ASN A 57 5.74 14.65 19.80
CA ASN A 57 5.13 15.86 19.22
C ASN A 57 3.66 15.66 18.84
N HIS A 58 3.25 14.41 18.59
CA HIS A 58 1.94 14.07 18.06
C HIS A 58 1.35 12.86 18.78
N ASN A 59 0.02 12.84 18.92
CA ASN A 59 -0.68 11.73 19.57
C ASN A 59 -0.68 10.49 18.65
N PRO A 60 -0.16 9.33 19.11
CA PRO A 60 -0.20 8.09 18.35
C PRO A 60 -1.63 7.70 17.93
N GLY A 61 -1.78 7.20 16.70
CA GLY A 61 -3.07 6.80 16.12
C GLY A 61 -3.87 7.94 15.49
N THR A 62 -3.35 9.16 15.46
CA THR A 62 -3.92 10.25 14.66
C THR A 62 -3.38 10.25 13.23
N GLU A 63 -4.14 10.77 12.27
CA GLU A 63 -3.69 10.89 10.88
C GLU A 63 -2.40 11.71 10.77
N LEU A 64 -2.30 12.81 11.53
CA LEU A 64 -1.10 13.63 11.56
C LEU A 64 0.12 12.84 12.04
N PHE A 65 -0.03 12.07 13.13
CA PHE A 65 1.05 11.19 13.61
C PHE A 65 1.48 10.20 12.53
N GLU A 66 0.55 9.52 11.86
CA GLU A 66 0.88 8.53 10.82
C GLU A 66 1.60 9.17 9.62
N VAL A 67 1.18 10.38 9.21
CA VAL A 67 1.83 11.12 8.11
C VAL A 67 3.25 11.53 8.49
N CYS A 68 3.43 12.13 9.66
CA CYS A 68 4.75 12.55 10.15
C CYS A 68 5.68 11.34 10.38
N TYR A 69 5.12 10.26 10.94
CA TYR A 69 5.83 9.01 11.19
C TYR A 69 6.37 8.40 9.88
N GLN A 70 5.53 8.32 8.85
CA GLN A 70 5.96 7.81 7.54
C GLN A 70 6.96 8.77 6.89
N GLN A 71 6.74 10.08 6.95
CA GLN A 71 7.72 11.04 6.43
C GLN A 71 9.10 10.86 7.10
N CYS A 72 9.13 10.75 8.43
CA CYS A 72 10.35 10.47 9.18
C CYS A 72 11.04 9.19 8.69
N ILE A 73 10.31 8.09 8.49
CA ILE A 73 10.90 6.82 8.05
C ILE A 73 11.69 7.00 6.75
N TYR A 74 11.06 7.62 5.73
CA TYR A 74 11.68 7.72 4.42
C TYR A 74 12.80 8.77 4.38
N GLU A 75 12.79 9.76 5.27
CA GLU A 75 13.92 10.68 5.49
C GLU A 75 15.09 9.98 6.21
N GLU A 76 14.82 9.20 7.26
CA GLU A 76 15.83 8.44 8.01
C GLU A 76 16.50 7.36 7.16
N LEU A 77 15.78 6.79 6.19
CA LEU A 77 16.33 5.88 5.19
C LEU A 77 17.08 6.60 4.06
N GLU A 78 17.07 7.94 4.07
CA GLU A 78 17.54 8.80 2.98
C GLU A 78 16.88 8.47 1.62
N ALA A 79 15.73 7.78 1.64
CA ALA A 79 15.00 7.38 0.46
C ALA A 79 14.18 8.52 -0.13
N VAL A 80 13.89 9.54 0.67
CA VAL A 80 13.20 10.77 0.27
C VAL A 80 14.06 11.98 0.65
N ASP A 81 14.17 12.91 -0.29
CA ASP A 81 14.76 14.23 -0.10
C ASP A 81 13.78 15.27 -0.66
N GLY A 82 13.03 15.92 0.23
CA GLY A 82 11.88 16.74 -0.16
C GLY A 82 10.82 15.93 -0.91
N LEU A 83 10.68 16.18 -2.22
CA LEU A 83 9.74 15.48 -3.13
C LEU A 83 10.46 14.62 -4.19
N GLU A 84 11.75 14.35 -3.97
CA GLU A 84 12.54 13.43 -4.78
C GLU A 84 12.66 12.08 -4.08
N ILE A 85 12.58 10.99 -4.86
CA ILE A 85 12.76 9.63 -4.38
C ILE A 85 14.12 9.12 -4.86
N ARG A 86 14.93 8.66 -3.91
CA ARG A 86 16.24 8.03 -4.15
C ARG A 86 16.04 6.53 -4.26
N VAL A 87 15.81 6.07 -5.50
CA VAL A 87 15.41 4.69 -5.82
C VAL A 87 16.43 3.66 -5.31
N GLU A 88 17.72 3.98 -5.40
CA GLU A 88 18.82 3.15 -4.94
C GLU A 88 18.73 2.83 -3.43
N LYS A 89 18.25 3.78 -2.62
CA LYS A 89 18.06 3.58 -1.18
C LYS A 89 16.89 2.63 -0.91
N LEU A 90 15.83 2.68 -1.71
CA LEU A 90 14.70 1.76 -1.61
C LEU A 90 15.07 0.34 -2.07
N TYR A 91 15.89 0.20 -3.12
CA TYR A 91 16.38 -1.11 -3.57
C TYR A 91 17.25 -1.80 -2.53
N ALA A 92 18.10 -1.05 -1.82
CA ALA A 92 18.92 -1.59 -0.74
C ALA A 92 18.09 -2.30 0.33
N LEU A 93 16.85 -1.85 0.60
CA LEU A 93 15.94 -2.46 1.58
C LEU A 93 15.51 -3.89 1.18
N ALA A 94 15.56 -4.22 -0.11
CA ALA A 94 15.12 -5.50 -0.63
C ALA A 94 16.26 -6.51 -0.85
N GLU A 95 17.52 -6.12 -0.65
CA GLU A 95 18.68 -6.96 -0.98
C GLU A 95 18.67 -8.33 -0.28
N GLY A 96 18.23 -8.36 0.99
CA GLY A 96 18.13 -9.57 1.79
C GLY A 96 16.95 -10.49 1.46
N PHE A 97 16.06 -10.08 0.56
CA PHE A 97 14.88 -10.87 0.20
C PHE A 97 15.20 -11.97 -0.83
N PRO A 98 14.42 -13.06 -0.85
CA PRO A 98 14.46 -14.04 -1.93
C PRO A 98 14.29 -13.38 -3.31
N ALA A 99 14.96 -13.93 -4.33
CA ALA A 99 15.11 -13.28 -5.63
C ALA A 99 13.78 -12.93 -6.32
N ASP A 100 12.78 -13.80 -6.22
CA ASP A 100 11.44 -13.60 -6.78
C ASP A 100 10.69 -12.45 -6.08
N TYR A 101 10.76 -12.39 -4.75
CA TYR A 101 10.15 -11.34 -3.96
C TYR A 101 10.90 -10.02 -4.13
N ARG A 102 12.22 -10.02 -4.10
CA ARG A 102 13.06 -8.85 -4.39
C ARG A 102 12.73 -8.24 -5.74
N HIS A 103 12.56 -9.07 -6.78
CA HIS A 103 12.14 -8.61 -8.09
C HIS A 103 10.76 -7.93 -8.07
N ALA A 104 9.78 -8.53 -7.38
CA ALA A 104 8.46 -7.92 -7.19
C ALA A 104 8.52 -6.57 -6.44
N VAL A 105 9.37 -6.46 -5.42
CA VAL A 105 9.63 -5.19 -4.71
C VAL A 105 10.25 -4.15 -5.64
N HIS A 106 11.22 -4.52 -6.47
CA HIS A 106 11.82 -3.58 -7.42
C HIS A 106 10.81 -3.06 -8.45
N LEU A 107 9.99 -3.94 -9.02
CA LEU A 107 8.90 -3.54 -9.93
C LEU A 107 7.92 -2.58 -9.25
N ALA A 108 7.59 -2.83 -7.98
CA ALA A 108 6.72 -1.97 -7.21
C ALA A 108 7.32 -0.58 -6.98
N ILE A 109 8.61 -0.50 -6.65
CA ILE A 109 9.33 0.77 -6.47
C ILE A 109 9.38 1.54 -7.80
N ASP A 110 9.78 0.91 -8.91
CA ASP A 110 9.87 1.55 -10.23
C ASP A 110 8.53 2.17 -10.66
N GLU A 111 7.46 1.39 -10.60
CA GLU A 111 6.13 1.88 -10.96
C GLU A 111 5.63 2.93 -9.96
N CYS A 112 5.99 2.82 -8.68
CA CYS A 112 5.63 3.80 -7.67
C CYS A 112 6.27 5.17 -7.94
N VAL A 113 7.58 5.19 -8.19
CA VAL A 113 8.34 6.41 -8.51
C VAL A 113 7.75 7.09 -9.74
N LYS A 114 7.43 6.31 -10.77
CA LYS A 114 6.77 6.81 -11.97
C LYS A 114 5.39 7.40 -11.70
N ARG A 115 4.58 6.80 -10.82
CA ARG A 115 3.25 7.33 -10.42
C ARG A 115 3.40 8.63 -9.64
N LEU A 116 4.24 8.64 -8.61
CA LEU A 116 4.43 9.81 -7.74
C LEU A 116 5.08 10.99 -8.47
N ARG A 117 5.98 10.74 -9.43
CA ARG A 117 6.52 11.79 -10.29
C ARG A 117 5.44 12.52 -11.09
N LYS A 118 4.40 11.81 -11.57
CA LYS A 118 3.29 12.43 -12.30
C LYS A 118 2.38 13.27 -11.41
N THR A 119 2.24 12.89 -10.14
CA THR A 119 1.38 13.57 -9.16
C THR A 119 2.18 14.48 -8.22
N ARG A 120 3.45 14.77 -8.50
CA ARG A 120 4.34 15.56 -7.62
C ARG A 120 3.74 16.92 -7.24
N HIS A 121 3.21 17.63 -8.23
CA HIS A 121 2.59 18.95 -8.06
C HIS A 121 1.48 18.97 -7.01
N MET A 122 0.82 17.83 -6.75
CA MET A 122 -0.20 17.74 -5.70
C MET A 122 0.38 17.93 -4.32
N PHE A 123 1.63 17.53 -4.08
CA PHE A 123 2.28 17.65 -2.77
C PHE A 123 2.89 19.04 -2.53
N GLU A 124 3.35 19.70 -3.59
CA GLU A 124 3.92 21.07 -3.52
C GLU A 124 2.90 22.10 -3.01
N GLN A 125 1.61 21.86 -3.28
CA GLN A 125 0.52 22.77 -2.92
C GLN A 125 -0.03 22.52 -1.51
N MET A 126 0.45 21.49 -0.81
CA MET A 126 -0.06 21.11 0.50
C MET A 126 0.71 21.82 1.60
N ASN A 127 0.03 22.72 2.31
CA ASN A 127 0.56 23.32 3.52
C ASN A 127 0.19 22.45 4.73
N ALA A 128 0.98 21.41 4.97
CA ALA A 128 0.83 20.50 6.11
C ALA A 128 2.03 20.62 7.07
N GLN A 129 1.84 20.27 8.34
CA GLN A 129 2.91 20.31 9.35
C GLN A 129 4.05 19.33 9.00
N CYS A 130 3.72 18.22 8.36
CA CYS A 130 4.66 17.25 7.82
C CYS A 130 4.34 17.02 6.34
N SER A 131 5.36 16.73 5.53
CA SER A 131 5.13 16.36 4.14
C SER A 131 4.33 15.06 4.05
N LEU A 132 3.33 15.02 3.16
CA LEU A 132 2.54 13.82 2.87
C LEU A 132 3.27 12.84 1.92
N PHE A 133 4.45 13.23 1.45
CA PHE A 133 5.14 12.51 0.40
C PHE A 133 5.65 11.14 0.88
N GLY A 134 6.26 11.04 2.06
CA GLY A 134 6.69 9.76 2.63
C GLY A 134 5.54 8.78 2.86
N PHE A 135 4.40 9.27 3.36
CA PHE A 135 3.17 8.47 3.44
C PHE A 135 2.71 7.97 2.07
N ALA A 136 2.78 8.83 1.04
CA ALA A 136 2.42 8.43 -0.32
C ALA A 136 3.38 7.39 -0.89
N VAL A 137 4.68 7.50 -0.63
CA VAL A 137 5.69 6.50 -1.00
C VAL A 137 5.37 5.15 -0.34
N ASP A 138 5.16 5.12 0.99
CA ASP A 138 4.84 3.87 1.72
C ASP A 138 3.64 3.14 1.14
N ARG A 139 2.53 3.87 1.03
CA ARG A 139 1.27 3.31 0.57
C ARG A 139 1.38 2.78 -0.85
N CYS A 140 2.06 3.53 -1.72
CA CYS A 140 2.24 3.21 -3.12
C CYS A 140 3.12 1.95 -3.30
N VAL A 141 4.27 1.88 -2.63
CA VAL A 141 5.17 0.72 -2.66
C VAL A 141 4.46 -0.51 -2.11
N ARG A 142 3.82 -0.43 -0.94
CA ARG A 142 3.14 -1.59 -0.33
C ARG A 142 1.97 -2.12 -1.18
N LEU A 143 1.17 -1.21 -1.76
CA LEU A 143 0.10 -1.59 -2.67
C LEU A 143 0.67 -2.34 -3.88
N LEU A 144 1.72 -1.80 -4.50
CA LEU A 144 2.31 -2.38 -5.69
C LEU A 144 3.07 -3.68 -5.41
N ILE A 145 3.66 -3.86 -4.23
CA ILE A 145 4.22 -5.15 -3.79
C ILE A 145 3.12 -6.20 -3.73
N TYR A 146 1.97 -5.86 -3.17
CA TYR A 146 0.82 -6.77 -3.10
C TYR A 146 0.28 -7.10 -4.50
N GLU A 147 0.17 -6.10 -5.40
CA GLU A 147 -0.25 -6.32 -6.79
C GLU A 147 0.73 -7.21 -7.58
N ASN A 148 2.03 -7.07 -7.34
CA ASN A 148 3.09 -7.86 -7.98
C ASN A 148 3.46 -9.13 -7.17
N CYS A 149 2.63 -9.54 -6.22
CA CYS A 149 2.96 -10.63 -5.31
C CYS A 149 3.28 -11.94 -6.07
N PRO A 150 4.46 -12.55 -5.84
CA PRO A 150 4.83 -13.81 -6.48
C PRO A 150 3.81 -14.92 -6.21
N THR A 151 3.57 -15.79 -7.20
CA THR A 151 2.65 -16.94 -7.05
C THR A 151 3.02 -17.83 -5.87
N ALA A 152 4.31 -18.06 -5.63
CA ALA A 152 4.79 -18.88 -4.52
C ALA A 152 4.45 -18.29 -3.13
N ARG A 153 4.19 -16.98 -3.04
CA ARG A 153 3.84 -16.25 -1.81
C ARG A 153 2.35 -15.95 -1.70
N TRP A 154 1.56 -16.32 -2.71
CA TRP A 154 0.13 -16.08 -2.75
C TRP A 154 -0.64 -17.23 -2.10
N SER A 155 -1.54 -16.90 -1.18
CA SER A 155 -2.41 -17.87 -0.52
C SER A 155 -3.32 -18.58 -1.53
N ALA A 156 -3.37 -19.90 -1.44
CA ALA A 156 -4.27 -20.73 -2.25
C ALA A 156 -5.72 -20.75 -1.72
N SER A 157 -6.07 -19.89 -0.74
CA SER A 157 -7.44 -19.81 -0.26
C SER A 157 -8.42 -19.42 -1.37
N VAL A 158 -9.67 -19.83 -1.23
CA VAL A 158 -10.71 -19.55 -2.24
C VAL A 158 -10.90 -18.05 -2.42
N ALA A 159 -10.87 -17.27 -1.32
CA ALA A 159 -11.00 -15.83 -1.43
C ALA A 159 -9.79 -15.23 -2.16
N CYS A 160 -8.56 -15.58 -1.77
CA CYS A 160 -7.37 -15.03 -2.41
C CYS A 160 -7.29 -15.38 -3.90
N THR A 161 -7.68 -16.59 -4.28
CA THR A 161 -7.76 -17.00 -5.68
C THR A 161 -8.75 -16.15 -6.47
N LYS A 162 -9.96 -15.94 -5.93
CA LYS A 162 -10.99 -15.09 -6.56
C LYS A 162 -10.54 -13.63 -6.67
N SER A 163 -9.86 -13.11 -5.65
CA SER A 163 -9.33 -11.74 -5.62
C SER A 163 -8.36 -11.51 -6.76
N ARG A 164 -7.44 -12.46 -6.96
CA ARG A 164 -6.40 -12.40 -7.99
C ARG A 164 -6.98 -12.55 -9.39
N GLN A 165 -8.12 -13.21 -9.53
CA GLN A 165 -8.87 -13.32 -10.79
C GLN A 165 -9.74 -12.08 -11.08
N GLY A 166 -9.75 -11.07 -10.20
CA GLY A 166 -10.59 -9.88 -10.36
C GLY A 166 -12.09 -10.18 -10.20
N VAL A 167 -12.45 -11.30 -9.57
CA VAL A 167 -13.85 -11.64 -9.30
C VAL A 167 -14.34 -10.77 -8.15
N PRO A 168 -15.40 -9.96 -8.33
CA PRO A 168 -15.94 -9.13 -7.25
C PRO A 168 -16.37 -9.99 -6.06
N PHE A 169 -16.02 -9.57 -4.85
CA PHE A 169 -16.56 -10.15 -3.62
C PHE A 169 -17.94 -9.54 -3.37
N CYS A 170 -18.95 -10.40 -3.28
CA CYS A 170 -20.31 -10.04 -2.85
C CYS A 170 -20.47 -10.30 -1.35
#